data_AF-A0A367MG96-F1
#
_entry.id   AF-A0A367MG96-F1
#
_cell.length_a   1.000
_cell.length_b   1.000
_cell.length_c   1.000
_cell.angle_alpha   90.00
_cell.angle_beta   90.00
_cell.angle_gamma   90.00
#
_symmetry.space_group_name_H-M   'P 1'
#
loop_
_entity.id
_entity.type
_entity.pdbx_description
1 polymer ?
#
loop_
_entity_poly.entity_id
_entity_poly.type
_entity_poly.pdbx_seq_one_letter_code
_entity_poly.pdbx_strand_id
1 'polypeptide(L)'
;MRKACAWLLALALCGAGNATAALRLKLDAPGLDPAQREASQQLLDEAADKLPPAFRERLDREIEVEWRDDLPANGMGQARGPQRIALNRKYLADLTDGSAASRQTGRVHGTERRELLATLLHELTHVYDRARLWSAEEKREIRRCTRQEETLGRIAQPTDCRGQSGRRFTLSDDPRLLDLAGWPQRAGQRGRREAHNGFVLRSPDVYELSNPREFVAVNMEYFLLDPSYACRRPALYRYYQQRFGWAPEHSACAQSFAYLNAGRDFGQQPLGQLDPERVYEVDYLLAEANDNLVSRWGHTMLRLVICAPGRPRGPDCRLDLD
;
A
#
# COMPACT_ATOMS: atom_id res chain seq x y z
N MET A 1 43.92 28.15 31.96
CA MET A 1 42.55 28.47 31.52
C MET A 1 42.13 27.81 30.19
N ARG A 2 43.00 27.67 29.17
CA ARG A 2 42.62 27.05 27.88
C ARG A 2 42.32 25.54 27.92
N LYS A 3 42.88 24.79 28.87
CA LYS A 3 42.65 23.34 29.01
C LYS A 3 41.31 22.98 29.68
N ALA A 4 40.70 23.90 30.44
CA ALA A 4 39.41 23.66 31.09
C ALA A 4 38.22 23.79 30.12
N CYS A 5 38.32 24.67 29.11
CA CYS A 5 37.29 24.78 28.07
C CYS A 5 37.18 23.55 27.16
N ALA A 6 38.30 22.83 26.93
CA ALA A 6 38.30 21.64 26.07
C ALA A 6 37.53 20.47 26.69
N TRP A 7 37.52 20.37 28.02
CA TRP A 7 36.80 19.30 28.74
C TRP A 7 35.29 19.58 28.86
N LEU A 8 34.89 20.85 28.91
CA LEU A 8 33.47 21.25 28.92
C LEU A 8 32.77 21.03 27.57
N LEU A 9 33.51 21.13 26.44
CA LEU A 9 32.99 20.81 25.11
C LEU A 9 32.86 19.30 24.86
N ALA A 10 33.75 18.48 25.42
CA ALA A 10 33.67 17.02 25.30
C ALA A 10 32.50 16.42 26.12
N LEU A 11 32.20 16.98 27.29
CA LEU A 11 31.05 16.55 28.11
C LEU A 11 29.70 17.01 27.55
N ALA A 12 29.66 18.10 26.76
CA ALA A 12 28.44 18.54 26.08
C ALA A 12 28.04 17.66 24.88
N LEU A 13 28.98 16.91 24.28
CA LEU A 13 28.70 16.00 23.17
C LEU A 13 28.26 14.59 23.60
N CYS A 14 28.47 14.18 24.85
CA CYS A 14 28.01 12.87 25.35
C CYS A 14 26.60 12.90 25.95
N GLY A 15 25.99 14.10 26.12
CA GLY A 15 24.65 14.28 26.68
C GLY A 15 23.55 14.57 25.66
N ALA A 16 23.88 14.65 24.36
CA ALA A 16 22.88 14.66 23.30
C ALA A 16 22.37 13.23 23.12
N GLY A 17 21.48 12.78 24.02
CA GLY A 17 20.65 11.62 23.73
C GLY A 17 20.06 11.82 22.34
N ASN A 18 20.17 10.81 21.47
CA ASN A 18 19.65 10.86 20.12
C ASN A 18 18.16 11.21 20.20
N ALA A 19 17.83 12.50 20.04
CA ALA A 19 16.47 12.93 19.80
C ALA A 19 16.17 12.45 18.38
N THR A 20 15.77 11.20 18.26
CA THR A 20 15.30 10.62 17.00
C THR A 20 13.99 11.32 16.67
N ALA A 21 14.08 12.30 15.78
CA ALA A 21 12.93 13.01 15.26
C ALA A 21 12.07 11.98 14.49
N ALA A 22 10.88 11.71 15.01
CA ALA A 22 9.98 10.68 14.53
C ALA A 22 8.53 11.03 14.89
N LEU A 23 7.60 10.34 14.22
CA LEU A 23 6.19 10.36 14.51
C LEU A 23 5.94 10.14 16.01
N ARG A 24 5.18 11.04 16.61
CA ARG A 24 4.68 10.94 17.98
C ARG A 24 3.17 11.00 17.97
N LEU A 25 2.52 9.99 18.53
CA LEU A 25 1.09 9.99 18.74
C LEU A 25 0.81 10.51 20.15
N LYS A 26 0.02 11.56 20.25
CA LYS A 26 -0.34 12.18 21.52
C LYS A 26 -1.84 12.08 21.73
N LEU A 27 -2.25 11.37 22.77
CA LEU A 27 -3.65 11.33 23.16
C LEU A 27 -4.08 12.70 23.71
N ASP A 28 -5.05 13.33 23.06
CA ASP A 28 -5.80 14.44 23.64
C ASP A 28 -6.88 13.86 24.56
N ALA A 29 -6.65 13.97 25.87
CA ALA A 29 -7.41 13.27 26.90
C ALA A 29 -8.33 14.14 27.80
N PRO A 30 -8.87 15.30 27.37
CA PRO A 30 -9.77 16.07 28.21
C PRO A 30 -11.04 15.25 28.46
N GLY A 31 -11.36 15.03 29.74
CA GLY A 31 -12.54 14.27 30.14
C GLY A 31 -12.41 12.75 30.06
N LEU A 32 -11.23 12.21 29.74
CA LEU A 32 -10.99 10.76 29.85
C LEU A 32 -10.61 10.38 31.27
N ASP A 33 -11.23 9.32 31.79
CA ASP A 33 -10.84 8.69 33.05
C ASP A 33 -9.52 7.88 32.89
N PRO A 34 -8.91 7.37 33.99
CA PRO A 34 -7.65 6.63 33.90
C PRO A 34 -7.71 5.37 33.03
N ALA A 35 -8.81 4.61 33.07
CA ALA A 35 -8.93 3.37 32.30
C ALA A 35 -9.08 3.67 30.80
N GLN A 36 -9.87 4.69 30.46
CA GLN A 36 -10.02 5.17 29.09
C GLN A 36 -8.70 5.67 28.51
N ARG A 37 -7.89 6.38 29.32
CA ARG A 37 -6.56 6.84 28.91
C ARG A 37 -5.62 5.67 28.64
N GLU A 38 -5.61 4.68 29.52
CA GLU A 38 -4.79 3.48 29.37
C GLU A 38 -5.17 2.70 28.10
N ALA A 39 -6.45 2.40 27.91
CA ALA A 39 -6.92 1.65 26.74
C ALA A 39 -6.67 2.41 25.42
N SER A 40 -6.83 3.73 25.43
CA SER A 40 -6.50 4.59 24.28
C SER A 40 -5.00 4.58 24.00
N GLN A 41 -4.15 4.72 25.03
CA GLN A 41 -2.70 4.73 24.86
C GLN A 41 -2.20 3.39 24.32
N GLN A 42 -2.72 2.26 24.82
CA GLN A 42 -2.40 0.93 24.29
C GLN A 42 -2.73 0.80 22.79
N LEU A 43 -3.84 1.38 22.33
CA LEU A 43 -4.18 1.42 20.90
C LEU A 43 -3.19 2.27 20.10
N LEU A 44 -2.77 3.43 20.61
CA LEU A 44 -1.79 4.29 19.96
C LEU A 44 -0.41 3.62 19.87
N ASP A 45 0.03 3.00 20.96
CA ASP A 45 1.32 2.32 21.06
C ASP A 45 1.36 1.13 20.09
N GLU A 46 0.31 0.30 20.07
CA GLU A 46 0.22 -0.81 19.12
C GLU A 46 0.23 -0.32 17.66
N ALA A 47 -0.47 0.76 17.34
CA ALA A 47 -0.43 1.34 16.00
C ALA A 47 0.98 1.82 15.64
N ALA A 48 1.65 2.52 16.57
CA ALA A 48 3.03 2.98 16.37
C ALA A 48 4.01 1.82 16.16
N ASP A 49 3.81 0.69 16.85
CA ASP A 49 4.65 -0.50 16.73
C ASP A 49 4.45 -1.27 15.43
N LYS A 50 3.25 -1.20 14.84
CA LYS A 50 2.96 -1.82 13.54
C LYS A 50 3.53 -1.02 12.37
N LEU A 51 3.77 0.28 12.53
CA LEU A 51 4.25 1.13 11.43
C LEU A 51 5.70 0.80 11.03
N PRO A 52 6.04 0.90 9.73
CA PRO A 52 7.43 0.76 9.29
C PRO A 52 8.33 1.80 9.97
N PRO A 53 9.58 1.46 10.34
CA PRO A 53 10.52 2.42 10.91
C PRO A 53 10.67 3.69 10.06
N ALA A 54 10.88 3.52 8.76
CA ALA A 54 10.99 4.63 7.81
C ALA A 54 9.70 5.48 7.70
N PHE A 55 8.52 4.92 7.99
CA PHE A 55 7.28 5.69 8.05
C PHE A 55 7.33 6.67 9.23
N ARG A 56 7.69 6.18 10.42
CA ARG A 56 7.78 6.97 11.64
C ARG A 56 8.86 8.05 11.54
N GLU A 57 10.03 7.69 11.05
CA GLU A 57 11.16 8.63 10.89
C GLU A 57 10.86 9.75 9.89
N ARG A 58 10.22 9.42 8.74
CA ARG A 58 9.91 10.43 7.71
C ARG A 58 8.73 11.30 8.10
N LEU A 59 7.74 10.77 8.83
CA LEU A 59 6.63 11.53 9.37
C LEU A 59 6.98 12.12 10.74
N ASP A 60 8.09 12.86 10.78
CA ASP A 60 8.58 13.54 11.97
C ASP A 60 7.65 14.70 12.38
N ARG A 61 6.63 14.37 13.17
CA ARG A 61 5.70 15.32 13.77
C ARG A 61 4.92 14.69 14.91
N GLU A 62 4.35 15.54 15.76
CA GLU A 62 3.31 15.13 16.71
C GLU A 62 1.95 15.11 15.99
N ILE A 63 1.17 14.04 16.21
CA ILE A 63 -0.22 13.91 15.78
C ILE A 63 -1.06 13.74 17.03
N GLU A 64 -1.96 14.68 17.26
CA GLU A 64 -2.95 14.62 18.32
C GLU A 64 -4.06 13.64 17.92
N VAL A 65 -4.40 12.72 18.81
CA VAL A 65 -5.50 11.78 18.64
C VAL A 65 -6.56 12.08 19.69
N GLU A 66 -7.78 12.42 19.25
CA GLU A 66 -8.89 12.82 20.10
C GLU A 66 -10.09 11.87 19.93
N TRP A 67 -10.88 11.68 20.98
CA TRP A 67 -12.18 11.00 20.91
C TRP A 67 -13.31 12.01 20.76
N ARG A 68 -14.14 11.85 19.73
CA ARG A 68 -15.24 12.79 19.42
C ARG A 68 -16.57 12.09 19.18
N ASP A 69 -17.65 12.80 19.46
CA ASP A 69 -19.04 12.36 19.27
C ASP A 69 -19.65 12.82 17.93
N ASP A 70 -18.94 13.65 17.16
CA ASP A 70 -19.41 14.30 15.93
C ASP A 70 -18.93 13.62 14.64
N LEU A 71 -18.50 12.36 14.72
CA LEU A 71 -18.16 11.56 13.54
C LEU A 71 -19.42 10.94 12.92
N PRO A 72 -19.43 10.71 11.60
CA PRO A 72 -20.52 9.97 10.93
C PRO A 72 -20.79 8.63 11.62
N ALA A 73 -22.05 8.20 11.62
CA ALA A 73 -22.50 7.02 12.38
C ALA A 73 -21.74 5.73 12.03
N ASN A 74 -21.23 5.60 10.81
CA ASN A 74 -20.43 4.47 10.33
C ASN A 74 -18.91 4.72 10.35
N GLY A 75 -18.45 5.92 10.65
CA GLY A 75 -17.03 6.27 10.74
C GLY A 75 -16.43 5.91 12.10
N MET A 76 -15.36 5.12 12.10
CA MET A 76 -14.55 4.83 13.31
C MET A 76 -13.50 5.91 13.58
N GLY A 77 -13.03 6.59 12.53
CA GLY A 77 -12.02 7.62 12.65
C GLY A 77 -11.99 8.53 11.43
N GLN A 78 -11.20 9.61 11.55
CA GLN A 78 -10.97 10.57 10.48
C GLN A 78 -9.70 11.40 10.73
N ALA A 79 -8.83 11.50 9.74
CA ALA A 79 -7.70 12.43 9.72
C ALA A 79 -8.21 13.87 9.47
N ARG A 80 -8.06 14.73 10.47
CA ARG A 80 -8.50 16.14 10.48
C ARG A 80 -7.31 17.07 10.23
N GLY A 81 -6.77 17.01 9.01
CA GLY A 81 -5.62 17.81 8.61
C GLY A 81 -4.27 17.11 8.88
N PRO A 82 -3.17 17.87 9.02
CA PRO A 82 -1.81 17.30 9.01
C PRO A 82 -1.31 16.82 10.38
N GLN A 83 -2.03 17.10 11.47
CA GLN A 83 -1.58 16.90 12.87
C GLN A 83 -2.69 16.36 13.79
N ARG A 84 -3.86 16.00 13.25
CA ARG A 84 -4.99 15.54 14.07
C ARG A 84 -5.67 14.33 13.47
N ILE A 85 -6.02 13.38 14.32
CA ILE A 85 -6.89 12.25 14.02
C ILE A 85 -7.99 12.21 15.07
N ALA A 86 -9.24 12.14 14.63
CA ALA A 86 -10.36 11.92 15.52
C ALA A 86 -10.79 10.45 15.44
N LEU A 87 -11.03 9.83 16.59
CA LEU A 87 -11.68 8.53 16.74
C LEU A 87 -13.09 8.72 17.27
N ASN A 88 -14.01 7.84 16.89
CA ASN A 88 -15.41 7.96 17.30
C ASN A 88 -15.58 7.45 18.74
N ARG A 89 -15.98 8.36 19.65
CA ARG A 89 -16.09 8.09 21.09
C ARG A 89 -17.04 6.95 21.44
N LYS A 90 -17.99 6.61 20.57
CA LYS A 90 -18.92 5.48 20.81
C LYS A 90 -18.22 4.13 21.01
N TYR A 91 -17.00 3.95 20.48
CA TYR A 91 -16.23 2.71 20.63
C TYR A 91 -15.29 2.72 21.85
N LEU A 92 -15.19 3.84 22.57
CA LEU A 92 -14.26 3.98 23.69
C LEU A 92 -14.67 3.10 24.87
N ALA A 93 -15.97 2.95 25.15
CA ALA A 93 -16.45 2.14 26.26
C ALA A 93 -16.02 0.67 26.10
N ASP A 94 -16.28 0.10 24.92
CA ASP A 94 -15.96 -1.30 24.60
C ASP A 94 -14.45 -1.55 24.48
N LEU A 95 -13.70 -0.53 24.03
CA LEU A 95 -12.24 -0.56 24.07
C LEU A 95 -11.72 -0.61 25.51
N THR A 96 -12.35 0.15 26.42
CA THR A 96 -11.92 0.29 27.81
C THR A 96 -12.25 -0.94 28.66
N ASP A 97 -13.44 -1.52 28.48
CA ASP A 97 -13.84 -2.73 29.22
C ASP A 97 -13.31 -4.05 28.60
N GLY A 98 -12.64 -3.96 27.44
CA GLY A 98 -12.03 -5.07 26.72
C GLY A 98 -12.99 -5.88 25.84
N SER A 99 -14.29 -5.58 25.85
CA SER A 99 -15.28 -6.29 25.02
C SER A 99 -15.07 -6.08 23.52
N ALA A 100 -14.41 -4.99 23.12
CA ALA A 100 -14.02 -4.75 21.73
C ALA A 100 -13.12 -5.86 21.14
N ALA A 101 -12.37 -6.59 21.99
CA ALA A 101 -11.48 -7.66 21.54
C ALA A 101 -12.24 -8.89 21.00
N SER A 102 -13.46 -9.14 21.46
CA SER A 102 -14.28 -10.30 21.07
C SER A 102 -15.51 -9.92 20.23
N ARG A 103 -15.99 -8.67 20.36
CA ARG A 103 -17.15 -8.18 19.60
C ARG A 103 -16.87 -8.16 18.10
N GLN A 104 -17.61 -9.00 17.37
CA GLN A 104 -17.56 -9.03 15.91
C GLN A 104 -18.30 -7.83 15.32
N THR A 105 -17.72 -7.18 14.32
CA THR A 105 -18.32 -6.04 13.63
C THR A 105 -19.01 -6.43 12.32
N GLY A 106 -18.75 -7.66 11.83
CA GLY A 106 -19.13 -8.08 10.48
C GLY A 106 -18.38 -7.35 9.37
N ARG A 107 -17.37 -6.54 9.73
CA ARG A 107 -16.45 -5.89 8.80
C ARG A 107 -15.20 -6.74 8.59
N VAL A 108 -14.31 -6.25 7.74
CA VAL A 108 -13.20 -6.99 7.15
C VAL A 108 -12.12 -7.45 8.15
N HIS A 109 -11.86 -6.68 9.20
CA HIS A 109 -10.86 -6.98 10.24
C HIS A 109 -11.44 -7.79 11.41
N GLY A 110 -12.74 -8.11 11.37
CA GLY A 110 -13.42 -9.05 12.27
C GLY A 110 -13.89 -8.42 13.58
N THR A 111 -12.97 -8.11 14.49
CA THR A 111 -13.32 -7.58 15.83
C THR A 111 -13.26 -6.06 15.88
N GLU A 112 -14.05 -5.46 16.77
CA GLU A 112 -14.07 -4.00 16.94
C GLU A 112 -12.69 -3.44 17.29
N ARG A 113 -11.92 -4.16 18.13
CA ARG A 113 -10.55 -3.78 18.48
C ARG A 113 -9.61 -3.76 17.27
N ARG A 114 -9.73 -4.74 16.36
CA ARG A 114 -8.92 -4.81 15.14
C ARG A 114 -9.34 -3.74 14.13
N GLU A 115 -10.64 -3.46 14.03
CA GLU A 115 -11.17 -2.38 13.20
C GLU A 115 -10.72 -0.99 13.68
N LEU A 116 -10.67 -0.75 15.00
CA LEU A 116 -10.13 0.50 15.56
C LEU A 116 -8.62 0.65 15.25
N LEU A 117 -7.84 -0.41 15.41
CA LEU A 117 -6.41 -0.41 15.06
C LEU A 117 -6.21 -0.13 13.57
N ALA A 118 -6.94 -0.84 12.72
CA ALA A 118 -6.89 -0.65 11.28
C ALA A 118 -7.30 0.79 10.90
N THR A 119 -8.36 1.32 11.50
CA THR A 119 -8.78 2.71 11.30
C THR A 119 -7.69 3.70 11.68
N LEU A 120 -7.01 3.53 12.82
CA LEU A 120 -5.93 4.44 13.19
C LEU A 120 -4.77 4.38 12.18
N LEU A 121 -4.39 3.19 11.72
CA LEU A 121 -3.37 3.00 10.68
C LEU A 121 -3.80 3.60 9.32
N HIS A 122 -5.08 3.49 8.98
CA HIS A 122 -5.70 4.11 7.80
C HIS A 122 -5.51 5.63 7.83
N GLU A 123 -5.94 6.26 8.92
CA GLU A 123 -5.89 7.71 9.06
C GLU A 123 -4.44 8.23 9.14
N LEU A 124 -3.55 7.50 9.80
CA LEU A 124 -2.12 7.81 9.79
C LEU A 124 -1.53 7.74 8.37
N THR A 125 -1.98 6.78 7.56
CA THR A 125 -1.58 6.66 6.17
C THR A 125 -2.04 7.85 5.34
N HIS A 126 -3.27 8.34 5.56
CA HIS A 126 -3.72 9.59 4.94
C HIS A 126 -2.85 10.80 5.33
N VAL A 127 -2.45 10.90 6.59
CA VAL A 127 -1.56 11.99 7.05
C VAL A 127 -0.20 11.89 6.36
N TYR A 128 0.40 10.69 6.31
CA TYR A 128 1.67 10.42 5.64
C TYR A 128 1.61 10.74 4.14
N ASP A 129 0.54 10.31 3.49
CA ASP A 129 0.36 10.49 2.06
C ASP A 129 0.20 11.96 1.68
N ARG A 130 -0.45 12.78 2.52
CA ARG A 130 -0.58 14.23 2.32
C ARG A 130 0.69 15.00 2.63
N ALA A 131 1.65 14.42 3.35
CA ALA A 131 2.84 15.11 3.84
C ALA A 131 3.95 15.29 2.78
N ARG A 132 3.81 14.76 1.55
CA ARG A 132 4.77 14.90 0.44
C ARG A 132 6.20 14.47 0.83
N LEU A 133 6.30 13.32 1.49
CA LEU A 133 7.53 12.75 2.03
C LEU A 133 8.35 12.02 0.95
N TRP A 134 8.65 12.74 -0.13
CA TRP A 134 9.47 12.25 -1.24
C TRP A 134 10.97 12.27 -0.88
N SER A 135 11.69 11.28 -1.37
CA SER A 135 13.16 11.24 -1.38
C SER A 135 13.74 12.43 -2.15
N ALA A 136 15.03 12.71 -1.96
CA ALA A 136 15.70 13.78 -2.70
C ALA A 136 15.71 13.53 -4.21
N GLU A 137 15.76 12.27 -4.64
CA GLU A 137 15.70 11.87 -6.04
C GLU A 137 14.33 12.12 -6.66
N GLU A 138 13.27 11.63 -6.01
CA GLU A 138 11.89 11.87 -6.43
C GLU A 138 11.59 13.38 -6.50
N LYS A 139 12.05 14.18 -5.53
CA LYS A 139 11.90 15.63 -5.56
C LYS A 139 12.56 16.27 -6.79
N ARG A 140 13.73 15.77 -7.22
CA ARG A 140 14.41 16.26 -8.44
C ARG A 140 13.64 15.86 -9.69
N GLU A 141 13.21 14.61 -9.77
CA GLU A 141 12.42 14.07 -10.88
C GLU A 141 11.10 14.83 -11.04
N ILE A 142 10.30 14.95 -9.98
CA ILE A 142 9.01 15.66 -9.98
C ILE A 142 9.20 17.10 -10.45
N ARG A 143 10.20 17.82 -9.94
CA ARG A 143 10.49 19.20 -10.37
C ARG A 143 10.92 19.30 -11.83
N ARG A 144 11.79 18.40 -12.28
CA ARG A 144 12.25 18.34 -13.68
C ARG A 144 11.06 18.13 -14.61
N CYS A 145 10.25 17.11 -14.31
CA CYS A 145 9.11 16.73 -15.14
C CYS A 145 8.01 17.80 -15.13
N THR A 146 7.73 18.41 -13.98
CA THR A 146 6.76 19.51 -13.88
C THR A 146 7.18 20.70 -14.76
N ARG A 147 8.45 21.12 -14.71
CA ARG A 147 8.96 22.21 -15.57
C ARG A 147 8.88 21.85 -17.06
N GLN A 148 9.18 20.61 -17.41
CA GLN A 148 9.04 20.14 -18.79
C GLN A 148 7.58 20.14 -19.25
N GLU A 149 6.64 19.75 -18.39
CA GLU A 149 5.20 19.85 -18.70
C GLU A 149 4.79 21.28 -19.00
N GLU A 150 5.21 22.23 -18.17
CA GLU A 150 4.90 23.65 -18.34
C GLU A 150 5.45 24.21 -19.66
N THR A 151 6.56 23.66 -20.16
CA THR A 151 7.23 24.13 -21.38
C THR A 151 6.73 23.43 -22.64
N LEU A 152 6.62 22.10 -22.61
CA LEU A 152 6.32 21.26 -23.78
C LEU A 152 4.84 20.85 -23.85
N GLY A 153 4.10 21.03 -22.77
CA GLY A 153 2.76 20.48 -22.59
C GLY A 153 2.78 18.99 -22.23
N ARG A 154 1.66 18.51 -21.68
CA ARG A 154 1.52 17.12 -21.20
C ARG A 154 1.75 16.05 -22.27
N ILE A 155 1.40 16.34 -23.52
CA ILE A 155 1.46 15.38 -24.63
C ILE A 155 2.89 15.08 -25.07
N ALA A 156 3.77 16.10 -25.05
CA ALA A 156 5.15 15.98 -25.52
C ALA A 156 6.13 15.55 -24.42
N GLN A 157 5.62 15.14 -23.26
CA GLN A 157 6.48 14.69 -22.16
C GLN A 157 7.20 13.38 -22.48
N PRO A 158 8.49 13.28 -22.11
CA PRO A 158 9.21 12.02 -22.06
C PRO A 158 8.49 10.94 -21.25
N THR A 159 8.70 9.68 -21.62
CA THR A 159 8.04 8.54 -20.98
C THR A 159 8.35 8.44 -19.48
N ASP A 160 9.58 8.73 -19.06
CA ASP A 160 10.03 8.75 -17.66
C ASP A 160 9.33 9.85 -16.84
N CYS A 161 8.83 10.91 -17.47
CA CYS A 161 8.08 11.97 -16.79
C CYS A 161 6.57 11.70 -16.66
N ARG A 162 6.04 10.67 -17.30
CA ARG A 162 4.59 10.42 -17.33
C ARG A 162 4.04 10.11 -15.94
N GLY A 163 3.28 11.06 -15.40
CA GLY A 163 2.66 10.97 -14.07
C GLY A 163 3.54 11.49 -12.93
N GLN A 164 4.78 11.92 -13.21
CA GLN A 164 5.64 12.56 -12.21
C GLN A 164 5.36 14.05 -12.05
N SER A 165 4.85 14.69 -13.09
CA SER A 165 4.50 16.10 -13.06
C SER A 165 3.29 16.35 -12.16
N GLY A 166 3.36 17.40 -11.34
CA GLY A 166 2.23 17.82 -10.50
C GLY A 166 1.84 16.84 -9.38
N ARG A 167 2.74 15.93 -8.98
CA ARG A 167 2.57 15.08 -7.78
C ARG A 167 2.22 15.94 -6.57
N ARG A 168 1.18 15.55 -5.84
CA ARG A 168 0.62 16.20 -4.65
C ARG A 168 0.73 15.33 -3.41
N PHE A 169 0.86 14.01 -3.58
CA PHE A 169 0.88 13.02 -2.52
C PHE A 169 2.18 12.22 -2.50
N THR A 170 2.49 11.63 -1.35
CA THR A 170 3.67 10.78 -1.18
C THR A 170 3.53 9.48 -1.98
N LEU A 171 2.34 8.88 -1.99
CA LEU A 171 2.06 7.55 -2.54
C LEU A 171 0.85 7.54 -3.50
N SER A 172 -0.24 8.21 -3.17
CA SER A 172 -1.52 8.02 -3.88
C SER A 172 -1.55 8.48 -5.33
N ASP A 173 -0.61 9.33 -5.74
CA ASP A 173 -0.41 9.70 -7.14
C ASP A 173 0.91 9.17 -7.71
N ASP A 174 1.49 8.17 -7.05
CA ASP A 174 2.67 7.48 -7.55
C ASP A 174 2.41 6.75 -8.86
N PRO A 175 3.14 7.04 -9.95
CA PRO A 175 2.88 6.41 -11.24
C PRO A 175 2.92 4.89 -11.18
N ARG A 176 3.90 4.33 -10.44
CA ARG A 176 4.09 2.89 -10.31
C ARG A 176 2.98 2.29 -9.45
N LEU A 177 2.60 2.95 -8.37
CA LEU A 177 1.51 2.50 -7.51
C LEU A 177 0.17 2.52 -8.25
N LEU A 178 -0.13 3.59 -8.99
CA LEU A 178 -1.36 3.70 -9.77
C LEU A 178 -1.48 2.59 -10.82
N ASP A 179 -0.37 2.19 -11.45
CA ASP A 179 -0.35 1.06 -12.37
C ASP A 179 -0.66 -0.27 -11.67
N LEU A 180 -0.12 -0.49 -10.46
CA LEU A 180 -0.44 -1.67 -9.64
C LEU A 180 -1.87 -1.66 -9.10
N ALA A 181 -2.36 -0.47 -8.79
CA ALA A 181 -3.61 -0.27 -8.07
C ALA A 181 -4.85 -0.36 -8.96
N GLY A 182 -4.72 -0.50 -10.28
CA GLY A 182 -5.86 -0.58 -11.20
C GLY A 182 -6.22 0.75 -11.85
N TRP A 183 -5.34 1.75 -11.79
CA TRP A 183 -5.41 3.00 -12.58
C TRP A 183 -4.24 3.11 -13.57
N PRO A 184 -3.99 2.10 -14.43
CA PRO A 184 -2.87 2.13 -15.36
C PRO A 184 -3.02 3.23 -16.41
N GLN A 185 -1.91 3.61 -17.04
CA GLN A 185 -1.97 4.44 -18.24
C GLN A 185 -2.66 3.69 -19.39
N ARG A 186 -3.58 4.37 -20.06
CA ARG A 186 -4.27 3.83 -21.23
C ARG A 186 -3.36 3.85 -22.45
N ALA A 187 -3.23 2.69 -23.10
CA ALA A 187 -2.47 2.54 -24.33
C ALA A 187 -3.00 3.49 -25.42
N GLY A 188 -2.10 4.14 -26.16
CA GLY A 188 -2.46 5.11 -27.21
C GLY A 188 -3.09 6.43 -26.73
N GLN A 189 -3.43 6.56 -25.43
CA GLN A 189 -4.12 7.73 -24.87
C GLN A 189 -3.16 8.72 -24.20
N ARG A 190 -1.90 8.78 -24.67
CA ARG A 190 -0.91 9.82 -24.33
C ARG A 190 -0.81 10.10 -22.82
N GLY A 191 -0.70 9.04 -22.01
CA GLY A 191 -0.51 9.12 -20.56
C GLY A 191 -1.77 9.46 -19.74
N ARG A 192 -2.95 9.45 -20.35
CA ARG A 192 -4.21 9.42 -19.59
C ARG A 192 -4.32 8.09 -18.86
N ARG A 193 -4.74 8.11 -17.60
CA ARG A 193 -4.98 6.90 -16.81
C ARG A 193 -6.43 6.43 -16.95
N GLU A 194 -6.66 5.18 -16.59
CA GLU A 194 -8.02 4.68 -16.33
C GLU A 194 -8.70 5.54 -15.26
N ALA A 195 -9.99 5.78 -15.44
CA ALA A 195 -10.77 6.58 -14.50
C ALA A 195 -11.43 5.71 -13.41
N HIS A 196 -11.78 4.48 -13.77
CA HIS A 196 -12.48 3.54 -12.90
C HIS A 196 -11.58 2.35 -12.60
N ASN A 197 -11.66 1.87 -11.36
CA ASN A 197 -10.92 0.69 -10.92
C ASN A 197 -11.80 -0.56 -11.05
N GLY A 198 -11.42 -1.47 -11.95
CA GLY A 198 -12.16 -2.70 -12.23
C GLY A 198 -11.78 -3.90 -11.35
N PHE A 199 -10.89 -3.76 -10.37
CA PHE A 199 -10.32 -4.88 -9.61
C PHE A 199 -11.22 -5.39 -8.47
N VAL A 200 -12.55 -5.36 -8.65
CA VAL A 200 -13.55 -5.74 -7.65
C VAL A 200 -13.33 -7.15 -7.10
N LEU A 201 -13.08 -8.13 -7.97
CA LEU A 201 -12.91 -9.54 -7.57
C LEU A 201 -11.64 -9.84 -6.77
N ARG A 202 -10.70 -8.88 -6.72
CA ARG A 202 -9.43 -9.00 -5.99
C ARG A 202 -9.41 -8.14 -4.74
N SER A 203 -10.50 -7.43 -4.46
CA SER A 203 -10.59 -6.43 -3.41
C SER A 203 -10.99 -7.07 -2.08
N PRO A 204 -10.18 -6.92 -1.02
CA PRO A 204 -10.58 -7.36 0.31
C PRO A 204 -11.56 -6.37 0.95
N ASP A 205 -11.55 -5.11 0.51
CA ASP A 205 -12.51 -4.06 0.88
C ASP A 205 -12.74 -3.15 -0.34
N VAL A 206 -13.98 -3.16 -0.85
CA VAL A 206 -14.39 -2.40 -2.04
C VAL A 206 -14.19 -0.89 -1.90
N TYR A 207 -14.05 -0.38 -0.67
CA TYR A 207 -13.77 1.03 -0.42
C TYR A 207 -12.44 1.48 -1.05
N GLU A 208 -11.46 0.57 -1.17
CA GLU A 208 -10.15 0.87 -1.80
C GLU A 208 -10.31 1.35 -3.25
N LEU A 209 -11.39 0.96 -3.93
CA LEU A 209 -11.61 1.24 -5.36
C LEU A 209 -12.17 2.65 -5.59
N SER A 210 -12.59 3.34 -4.53
CA SER A 210 -13.27 4.64 -4.62
C SER A 210 -12.37 5.75 -5.17
N ASN A 211 -11.13 5.83 -4.68
CA ASN A 211 -10.09 6.70 -5.22
C ASN A 211 -8.69 6.26 -4.73
N PRO A 212 -7.61 6.71 -5.38
CA PRO A 212 -6.25 6.29 -5.03
C PRO A 212 -5.85 6.56 -3.57
N ARG A 213 -6.40 7.58 -2.90
CA ARG A 213 -6.05 7.85 -1.49
C ARG A 213 -6.60 6.79 -0.55
N GLU A 214 -7.84 6.37 -0.77
CA GLU A 214 -8.43 5.26 -0.02
C GLU A 214 -7.73 3.96 -0.38
N PHE A 215 -7.36 3.77 -1.65
CA PHE A 215 -6.59 2.61 -2.06
C PHE A 215 -5.32 2.44 -1.22
N VAL A 216 -4.52 3.51 -1.09
CA VAL A 216 -3.28 3.46 -0.31
C VAL A 216 -3.56 3.20 1.17
N ALA A 217 -4.54 3.87 1.76
CA ALA A 217 -4.85 3.72 3.18
C ALA A 217 -5.34 2.30 3.50
N VAL A 218 -6.34 1.80 2.75
CA VAL A 218 -6.84 0.42 2.89
C VAL A 218 -5.71 -0.59 2.70
N ASN A 219 -4.93 -0.48 1.61
CA ASN A 219 -3.87 -1.46 1.36
C ASN A 219 -2.73 -1.40 2.39
N MET A 220 -2.47 -0.23 2.99
CA MET A 220 -1.51 -0.12 4.08
C MET A 220 -2.00 -0.85 5.32
N GLU A 221 -3.29 -0.77 5.67
CA GLU A 221 -3.86 -1.56 6.78
C GLU A 221 -3.63 -3.05 6.57
N TYR A 222 -4.00 -3.57 5.39
CA TYR A 222 -3.83 -4.99 5.09
C TYR A 222 -2.34 -5.39 5.03
N PHE A 223 -1.49 -4.54 4.46
CA PHE A 223 -0.05 -4.77 4.46
C PHE A 223 0.50 -4.95 5.89
N LEU A 224 0.00 -4.18 6.86
CA LEU A 224 0.46 -4.21 8.25
C LEU A 224 -0.23 -5.28 9.12
N LEU A 225 -1.48 -5.63 8.82
CA LEU A 225 -2.35 -6.41 9.71
C LEU A 225 -2.79 -7.78 9.16
N ASP A 226 -2.68 -8.05 7.86
CA ASP A 226 -3.01 -9.34 7.26
C ASP A 226 -1.74 -10.16 6.95
N PRO A 227 -1.44 -11.22 7.72
CA PRO A 227 -0.30 -12.11 7.45
C PRO A 227 -0.35 -12.78 6.07
N SER A 228 -1.51 -12.80 5.40
CA SER A 228 -1.67 -13.35 4.05
C SER A 228 -1.51 -12.30 2.95
N TYR A 229 -1.29 -11.03 3.27
CA TYR A 229 -1.26 -9.94 2.28
C TYR A 229 -0.21 -10.16 1.20
N ALA A 230 0.98 -10.64 1.58
CA ALA A 230 2.07 -10.97 0.64
C ALA A 230 1.62 -11.98 -0.44
N CYS A 231 0.75 -12.93 -0.07
CA CYS A 231 0.26 -13.97 -0.95
C CYS A 231 -0.93 -13.50 -1.80
N ARG A 232 -1.83 -12.68 -1.22
CA ARG A 232 -2.99 -12.13 -1.92
C ARG A 232 -2.58 -11.04 -2.93
N ARG A 233 -1.60 -10.20 -2.57
CA ARG A 233 -1.19 -9.00 -3.31
C ARG A 233 0.34 -8.87 -3.40
N PRO A 234 1.03 -9.83 -4.04
CA PRO A 234 2.50 -9.90 -4.04
C PRO A 234 3.18 -8.68 -4.64
N ALA A 235 2.59 -8.09 -5.70
CA ALA A 235 3.17 -6.91 -6.34
C ALA A 235 3.08 -5.65 -5.46
N LEU A 236 1.99 -5.47 -4.71
CA LEU A 236 1.82 -4.35 -3.78
C LEU A 236 2.66 -4.55 -2.52
N TYR A 237 2.74 -5.78 -1.99
CA TYR A 237 3.63 -6.10 -0.88
C TYR A 237 5.08 -5.71 -1.21
N ARG A 238 5.59 -6.11 -2.39
CA ARG A 238 6.93 -5.72 -2.86
C ARG A 238 7.09 -4.21 -2.99
N TYR A 239 6.08 -3.51 -3.50
CA TYR A 239 6.09 -2.05 -3.59
C TYR A 239 6.27 -1.40 -2.20
N TYR A 240 5.46 -1.79 -1.21
CA TYR A 240 5.56 -1.24 0.14
C TYR A 240 6.88 -1.62 0.82
N GLN A 241 7.31 -2.88 0.68
CA GLN A 241 8.60 -3.35 1.19
C GLN A 241 9.76 -2.49 0.66
N GLN A 242 9.80 -2.24 -0.66
CA GLN A 242 10.82 -1.39 -1.27
C GLN A 242 10.69 0.07 -0.82
N ARG A 243 9.46 0.59 -0.73
CA ARG A 243 9.18 1.99 -0.34
C ARG A 243 9.68 2.33 1.07
N PHE A 244 9.51 1.38 1.99
CA PHE A 244 9.84 1.54 3.41
C PHE A 244 11.14 0.86 3.83
N GLY A 245 11.76 0.05 2.95
CA GLY A 245 12.93 -0.76 3.31
C GLY A 245 12.63 -1.80 4.40
N TRP A 246 11.36 -2.11 4.60
CA TRP A 246 10.85 -2.90 5.71
C TRP A 246 9.48 -3.49 5.32
N ALA A 247 9.18 -4.68 5.82
CA ALA A 247 7.86 -5.27 5.75
C ALA A 247 7.60 -6.16 6.97
N PRO A 248 6.34 -6.36 7.37
CA PRO A 248 6.01 -7.28 8.45
C PRO A 248 6.23 -8.74 8.01
N GLU A 249 6.36 -9.61 9.01
CA GLU A 249 6.33 -11.05 8.80
C GLU A 249 4.99 -11.46 8.18
N HIS A 250 5.05 -12.45 7.30
CA HIS A 250 3.89 -12.96 6.61
C HIS A 250 3.90 -14.49 6.59
N SER A 251 2.72 -15.09 6.44
CA SER A 251 2.57 -16.53 6.29
C SER A 251 3.28 -17.03 5.03
N ALA A 252 3.75 -18.28 5.04
CA ALA A 252 4.24 -18.92 3.83
C ALA A 252 3.12 -18.97 2.77
N CYS A 253 3.43 -18.55 1.55
CA CYS A 253 2.48 -18.59 0.45
C CYS A 253 2.39 -20.01 -0.11
N ALA A 254 1.20 -20.36 -0.63
CA ALA A 254 1.04 -21.57 -1.42
C ALA A 254 2.05 -21.56 -2.58
N GLN A 255 2.68 -22.71 -2.81
CA GLN A 255 3.69 -22.84 -3.86
C GLN A 255 3.04 -23.10 -5.23
N SER A 256 1.79 -23.58 -5.27
CA SER A 256 1.02 -23.75 -6.51
C SER A 256 0.02 -22.61 -6.71
N PHE A 257 -0.18 -22.23 -7.97
CA PHE A 257 -1.10 -21.17 -8.38
C PHE A 257 -2.31 -21.75 -9.11
N ALA A 258 -3.51 -21.36 -8.71
CA ALA A 258 -4.71 -21.72 -9.45
C ALA A 258 -4.77 -20.93 -10.77
N TYR A 259 -5.12 -21.61 -11.87
CA TYR A 259 -5.46 -20.97 -13.13
C TYR A 259 -6.79 -21.50 -13.65
N LEU A 260 -7.51 -20.66 -14.38
CA LEU A 260 -8.79 -21.01 -14.98
C LEU A 260 -8.54 -21.50 -16.41
N ASN A 261 -8.97 -22.72 -16.70
CA ASN A 261 -8.95 -23.23 -18.06
C ASN A 261 -10.15 -22.68 -18.82
N ALA A 262 -9.89 -21.67 -19.67
CA ALA A 262 -10.89 -21.03 -20.50
C ALA A 262 -10.98 -21.65 -21.91
N GLY A 263 -10.43 -22.86 -22.09
CA GLY A 263 -10.49 -23.60 -23.35
C GLY A 263 -11.92 -24.04 -23.71
N ARG A 264 -12.12 -24.44 -24.96
CA ARG A 264 -13.39 -25.01 -25.45
C ARG A 264 -13.52 -26.52 -25.18
N ASP A 265 -12.48 -27.11 -24.59
CA ASP A 265 -12.46 -28.52 -24.22
C ASP A 265 -13.04 -28.72 -22.81
N PHE A 266 -14.31 -29.10 -22.77
CA PHE A 266 -15.04 -29.36 -21.53
C PHE A 266 -14.60 -30.65 -20.82
N GLY A 267 -13.69 -31.44 -21.41
CA GLY A 267 -13.07 -32.60 -20.78
C GLY A 267 -11.96 -32.23 -19.79
N GLN A 268 -11.42 -31.00 -19.87
CA GLN A 268 -10.41 -30.52 -18.92
C GLN A 268 -11.05 -29.92 -17.66
N GLN A 269 -10.36 -30.07 -16.52
CA GLN A 269 -10.83 -29.44 -15.28
C GLN A 269 -10.82 -27.90 -15.44
N PRO A 270 -11.94 -27.22 -15.13
CA PRO A 270 -12.04 -25.76 -15.27
C PRO A 270 -11.05 -24.97 -14.41
N LEU A 271 -10.58 -25.57 -13.30
CA LEU A 271 -9.60 -24.99 -12.40
C LEU A 271 -8.38 -25.92 -12.32
N GLY A 272 -7.27 -25.47 -12.90
CA GLY A 272 -5.98 -26.17 -12.84
C GLY A 272 -5.07 -25.61 -11.75
N GLN A 273 -4.00 -26.34 -11.45
CA GLN A 273 -2.90 -25.91 -10.58
C GLN A 273 -1.62 -25.78 -11.39
N LEU A 274 -0.92 -24.67 -11.23
CA LEU A 274 0.35 -24.36 -11.84
C LEU A 274 1.44 -24.41 -10.77
N ASP A 275 2.39 -25.31 -10.95
CA ASP A 275 3.65 -25.28 -10.22
C ASP A 275 4.62 -24.32 -10.94
N PRO A 276 5.01 -23.19 -10.31
CA PRO A 276 5.91 -22.22 -10.91
C PRO A 276 7.31 -22.79 -11.19
N GLU A 277 7.76 -23.82 -10.47
CA GLU A 277 9.08 -24.41 -10.70
C GLU A 277 9.16 -25.19 -12.03
N ARG A 278 8.00 -25.61 -12.55
CA ARG A 278 7.86 -26.28 -13.85
C ARG A 278 7.74 -25.32 -15.03
N VAL A 279 7.62 -24.01 -14.79
CA VAL A 279 7.61 -23.01 -15.86
C VAL A 279 9.03 -22.85 -16.40
N TYR A 280 9.24 -23.27 -17.65
CA TYR A 280 10.52 -23.12 -18.35
C TYR A 280 10.67 -21.72 -18.93
N GLU A 281 9.63 -21.22 -19.60
CA GLU A 281 9.70 -19.97 -20.34
C GLU A 281 8.32 -19.28 -20.38
N VAL A 282 8.34 -17.97 -20.57
CA VAL A 282 7.15 -17.15 -20.82
C VAL A 282 7.34 -16.47 -22.17
N ASP A 283 6.66 -16.97 -23.20
CA ASP A 283 6.70 -16.36 -24.52
C ASP A 283 5.76 -15.14 -24.56
N TYR A 284 6.25 -14.05 -25.15
CA TYR A 284 5.44 -12.89 -25.49
C TYR A 284 5.13 -12.93 -26.99
N LEU A 285 3.89 -13.25 -27.33
CA LEU A 285 3.43 -13.37 -28.71
C LEU A 285 2.73 -12.08 -29.11
N LEU A 286 3.10 -11.54 -30.28
CA LEU A 286 2.46 -10.40 -30.90
C LEU A 286 1.77 -10.87 -32.18
N ALA A 287 0.45 -10.70 -32.24
CA ALA A 287 -0.32 -10.86 -33.47
C ALA A 287 -0.49 -9.47 -34.10
N GLU A 288 -0.01 -9.33 -35.34
CA GLU A 288 -0.15 -8.08 -36.10
C GLU A 288 -1.62 -7.73 -36.37
N ALA A 289 -1.86 -6.44 -36.58
CA ALA A 289 -3.17 -5.95 -36.98
C ALA A 289 -3.58 -6.55 -38.33
N ASN A 290 -4.88 -6.81 -38.50
CA ASN A 290 -5.46 -7.14 -39.81
C ASN A 290 -6.63 -6.22 -40.13
N ASP A 291 -7.17 -6.34 -41.35
CA ASP A 291 -8.24 -5.46 -41.85
C ASP A 291 -9.62 -5.69 -41.20
N ASN A 292 -9.76 -6.67 -40.31
CA ASN A 292 -11.02 -6.91 -39.61
C ASN A 292 -11.21 -5.90 -38.46
N LEU A 293 -12.42 -5.33 -38.36
CA LEU A 293 -12.77 -4.27 -37.40
C LEU A 293 -12.36 -4.55 -35.93
N VAL A 294 -12.41 -5.81 -35.49
CA VAL A 294 -12.10 -6.24 -34.11
C VAL A 294 -10.61 -6.61 -33.92
N SER A 295 -9.79 -6.54 -34.97
CA SER A 295 -8.37 -6.95 -34.98
C SER A 295 -7.43 -5.89 -35.58
N ARG A 296 -7.92 -4.66 -35.79
CA ARG A 296 -7.14 -3.53 -36.34
C ARG A 296 -5.97 -3.05 -35.47
N TRP A 297 -5.89 -3.51 -34.22
CA TRP A 297 -4.90 -3.01 -33.24
C TRP A 297 -3.85 -4.06 -32.87
N GLY A 298 -3.92 -5.25 -33.47
CA GLY A 298 -3.13 -6.40 -33.04
C GLY A 298 -3.54 -6.90 -31.64
N HIS A 299 -3.02 -8.05 -31.24
CA HIS A 299 -3.22 -8.57 -29.89
C HIS A 299 -1.92 -9.14 -29.36
N THR A 300 -1.74 -9.06 -28.05
CA THR A 300 -0.60 -9.67 -27.37
C THR A 300 -1.09 -10.81 -26.52
N MET A 301 -0.32 -11.89 -26.46
CA MET A 301 -0.61 -13.05 -25.65
C MET A 301 0.66 -13.45 -24.89
N LEU A 302 0.49 -13.82 -23.63
CA LEU A 302 1.52 -14.51 -22.87
C LEU A 302 1.23 -16.01 -22.97
N ARG A 303 2.23 -16.79 -23.40
CA ARG A 303 2.18 -18.25 -23.35
C ARG A 303 3.18 -18.75 -22.32
N LEU A 304 2.71 -19.52 -21.35
CA LEU A 304 3.58 -20.23 -20.40
C LEU A 304 4.02 -21.55 -21.04
N VAL A 305 5.32 -21.79 -21.11
CA VAL A 305 5.89 -23.10 -21.49
C VAL A 305 6.14 -23.87 -20.20
N ILE A 306 5.36 -24.93 -19.99
CA ILE A 306 5.35 -25.70 -18.74
C ILE A 306 5.83 -27.11 -19.04
N CYS A 307 6.85 -27.56 -18.33
CA CYS A 307 7.37 -28.92 -18.47
C CYS A 307 6.35 -29.93 -17.93
N ALA A 308 6.17 -31.07 -18.58
CA ALA A 308 5.37 -32.19 -18.09
C ALA A 308 5.87 -32.70 -16.72
N PRO A 309 5.01 -33.35 -15.90
CA PRO A 309 5.44 -33.91 -14.62
C PRO A 309 6.61 -34.88 -14.80
N GLY A 310 7.67 -34.72 -14.00
CA GLY A 310 8.88 -35.55 -14.08
C GLY A 310 9.88 -35.16 -15.18
N ARG A 311 9.54 -34.22 -16.07
CA ARG A 311 10.48 -33.70 -17.07
C ARG A 311 11.43 -32.66 -16.42
N PRO A 312 12.76 -32.79 -16.59
CA PRO A 312 13.70 -31.75 -16.21
C PRO A 312 13.43 -30.46 -16.97
N ARG A 313 13.51 -29.32 -16.29
CA ARG A 313 13.25 -28.02 -16.91
C ARG A 313 14.28 -27.70 -18.00
N GLY A 314 13.82 -27.49 -19.23
CA GLY A 314 14.69 -27.22 -20.38
C GLY A 314 13.94 -27.03 -21.70
N PRO A 315 14.65 -26.84 -22.82
CA PRO A 315 14.06 -26.58 -24.14
C PRO A 315 13.02 -27.62 -24.57
N ASP A 316 13.19 -28.88 -24.17
CA ASP A 316 12.30 -29.98 -24.51
C ASP A 316 10.88 -29.82 -23.94
N CYS A 317 10.68 -28.95 -22.95
CA CYS A 317 9.35 -28.63 -22.44
C CYS A 317 8.45 -27.97 -23.50
N ARG A 318 9.02 -27.46 -24.60
CA ARG A 318 8.25 -26.98 -25.76
C ARG A 318 7.56 -28.10 -26.53
N LEU A 319 7.96 -29.35 -26.33
CA LEU A 319 7.35 -30.54 -26.93
C LEU A 319 6.20 -31.09 -26.09
N ASP A 320 6.00 -30.58 -24.87
CA ASP A 320 4.86 -30.92 -24.02
C ASP A 320 3.67 -30.05 -24.45
N LEU A 321 2.82 -30.59 -25.32
CA LEU A 321 1.69 -29.88 -25.95
C LEU A 321 0.35 -30.12 -25.24
N ASP A 322 0.33 -31.02 -24.26
CA ASP A 322 -0.86 -31.45 -23.51
C ASP A 322 -0.92 -30.82 -22.11
#